data_AF-A0A445J925-F1
#
_entry.id   AF-A0A445J925-F1
#
_cell.length_a   1.000
_cell.length_b   1.000
_cell.length_c   1.000
_cell.angle_alpha   90.00
_cell.angle_beta   90.00
_cell.angle_gamma   90.00
#
_symmetry.space_group_name_H-M   'P 1'
#
loop_
_entity.id
_entity.type
_entity.pdbx_description
1 polymer ?
#
loop_
_entity_poly.entity_id
_entity_poly.type
_entity_poly.pdbx_seq_one_letter_code
_entity_poly.pdbx_strand_id
1 'polypeptide(L)'
;MEKLIRMFPLLLVLLLCPNFAFAGHDYGQALSKSLLFFEAQRSGYLPHNQRVTWRAHSGLQDGKASGVDLVGGYYDAGDNVKFGLPMAFTVTMMSWSIIEYGKQMAASGELGHAMEAVKWGTDYFIKAHPQANVLYGEVGDGNTDHYCWQRPEDMTTDRHAYKVDPSNPGSDLAGETAAAMAAASIVFRRSNPAYAGELLRHAYQLFDFADKYRGKYDSSITVAQKYYRSISGYNDELLWAAAWLYQASNNQYYLDYLGRNGDSMGGTGWSMTEFGWDVKYAGVQTLVAKFLMQGKSGHHAPVFERYQQKAETFMCSCLGKSSRNVQKTPGGLIFRQRWNNMQFVTSASFLATVYSDYLASSGRNLRCSSGNVPPAELLSLAKSQVDYLLGDNPRATSYMVGYGSNFPQRVHHRGSSIVSIKVNPSFVSCRGGYATWFSSKRSDPNLLTGALVGGPDAYDDFADERDNYEQTEPATYNNAPLIGILARLGGGHGGYNQLLPVVVPAPKPAVTKPQPTPSPKTTPSPASWSGPISIEQKRTTSWVANGKTYYRYSTVVTNKSNKSLNSLNLSISKLYGPIWGVTKSGDSYTFPSWLSSLSAGKSLEFVYIHSASPADVSVANYVLA
;
A
#
# COMPACT_ATOMS: atom_id res chain seq x y z
N MET A 1 9.41 -16.46 85.78
CA MET A 1 10.74 -16.51 85.14
C MET A 1 10.60 -17.44 83.94
N GLU A 2 10.47 -16.86 82.75
CA GLU A 2 11.47 -16.95 81.64
C GLU A 2 11.34 -18.28 80.87
N LYS A 3 11.28 -18.41 79.53
CA LYS A 3 11.67 -17.63 78.33
C LYS A 3 10.84 -18.19 77.15
N LEU A 4 10.23 -17.39 76.27
CA LEU A 4 10.76 -16.87 74.99
C LEU A 4 11.53 -17.91 74.14
N ILE A 5 10.95 -18.37 73.01
CA ILE A 5 11.64 -18.71 71.74
C ILE A 5 10.65 -18.67 70.55
N ARG A 6 10.71 -17.53 69.84
CA ARG A 6 10.91 -17.36 68.39
C ARG A 6 9.82 -17.81 67.39
N MET A 7 9.01 -16.83 67.02
CA MET A 7 8.41 -16.66 65.69
C MET A 7 9.42 -16.00 64.73
N PHE A 8 9.46 -16.51 63.49
CA PHE A 8 9.95 -15.92 62.24
C PHE A 8 11.48 -15.82 61.99
N PRO A 9 11.95 -16.00 60.73
CA PRO A 9 11.33 -15.43 59.53
C PRO A 9 11.04 -16.39 58.36
N LEU A 10 9.76 -16.60 58.06
CA LEU A 10 9.23 -16.88 56.72
C LEU A 10 9.06 -15.56 55.92
N LEU A 11 9.96 -14.59 56.12
CA LEU A 11 9.92 -13.27 55.49
C LEU A 11 11.12 -12.99 54.56
N LEU A 12 12.05 -13.94 54.42
CA LEU A 12 13.28 -13.75 53.64
C LEU A 12 13.29 -14.47 52.27
N VAL A 13 12.19 -15.14 51.89
CA VAL A 13 12.05 -15.80 50.57
C VAL A 13 11.21 -14.98 49.57
N LEU A 14 10.59 -13.89 50.03
CA LEU A 14 9.85 -12.93 49.18
C LEU A 14 10.73 -11.78 48.63
N LEU A 15 12.03 -11.77 48.91
CA LEU A 15 12.98 -10.72 48.50
C LEU A 15 13.95 -11.16 47.38
N LEU A 16 13.75 -12.34 46.79
CA LEU A 16 14.53 -12.88 45.66
C LEU A 16 13.69 -13.14 44.40
N CYS A 17 12.48 -12.59 44.32
CA CYS A 17 11.91 -12.34 43.01
C CYS A 17 12.71 -11.17 42.43
N PRO A 18 13.40 -11.31 41.28
CA PRO A 18 13.83 -10.12 40.57
C PRO A 18 12.56 -9.28 40.40
N ASN A 19 12.63 -8.01 40.79
CA ASN A 19 11.70 -7.03 40.26
C ASN A 19 11.83 -7.16 38.74
N PHE A 20 10.99 -7.99 38.11
CA PHE A 20 10.60 -7.79 36.74
C PHE A 20 9.88 -6.45 36.80
N ALA A 21 10.66 -5.38 36.70
CA ALA A 21 10.13 -4.13 36.24
C ALA A 21 9.49 -4.49 34.90
N PHE A 22 8.18 -4.65 34.88
CA PHE A 22 7.38 -4.56 33.67
C PHE A 22 7.52 -3.12 33.18
N ALA A 23 8.71 -2.77 32.70
CA ALA A 23 8.93 -1.60 31.92
C ALA A 23 8.17 -1.85 30.62
N GLY A 24 7.10 -1.09 30.38
CA GLY A 24 6.35 -1.21 29.14
C GLY A 24 7.27 -0.98 27.94
N HIS A 25 6.99 -1.67 26.84
CA HIS A 25 7.70 -1.48 25.57
C HIS A 25 7.53 -0.05 25.06
N ASP A 26 8.63 0.56 24.60
CA ASP A 26 8.60 1.83 23.87
C ASP A 26 8.13 1.57 22.43
N TYR A 27 6.82 1.68 22.21
CA TYR A 27 6.22 1.50 20.89
C TYR A 27 6.59 2.61 19.90
N GLY A 28 6.94 3.81 20.39
CA GLY A 28 7.40 4.91 19.55
C GLY A 28 8.75 4.58 18.92
N GLN A 29 9.68 4.10 19.73
CA GLN A 29 10.98 3.61 19.24
C GLN A 29 10.82 2.43 18.27
N ALA A 30 9.96 1.46 18.59
CA ALA A 30 9.69 0.34 17.70
C ALA A 30 9.11 0.81 16.34
N LEU A 31 8.24 1.82 16.34
CA LEU A 31 7.66 2.41 15.12
C LEU A 31 8.74 3.04 14.25
N SER A 32 9.57 3.92 14.82
CA SER A 32 10.68 4.55 14.10
C SER A 32 11.61 3.53 13.48
N LYS A 33 11.94 2.46 14.22
CA LYS A 33 12.77 1.35 13.71
C LYS A 33 12.08 0.60 12.58
N SER A 34 10.81 0.23 12.73
CA SER A 34 10.06 -0.48 11.68
C SER A 34 10.01 0.31 10.36
N LEU A 35 10.04 1.64 10.39
CA LEU A 35 10.11 2.46 9.18
C LEU A 35 11.50 2.46 8.51
N LEU A 36 12.57 2.30 9.29
CA LEU A 36 13.93 2.13 8.74
C LEU A 36 14.05 0.82 7.94
N PHE A 37 13.33 -0.23 8.32
CA PHE A 37 13.33 -1.49 7.56
C PHE A 37 12.87 -1.27 6.11
N PHE A 38 11.81 -0.48 5.88
CA PHE A 38 11.37 -0.18 4.52
C PHE A 38 12.45 0.56 3.72
N GLU A 39 13.17 1.52 4.34
CA GLU A 39 14.31 2.16 3.67
C GLU A 39 15.42 1.17 3.31
N ALA A 40 15.65 0.16 4.16
CA ALA A 40 16.59 -0.92 3.91
C ALA A 40 16.16 -1.89 2.81
N GLN A 41 14.86 -1.95 2.45
CA GLN A 41 14.32 -2.79 1.37
C GLN A 41 14.26 -2.07 0.01
N ARG A 42 14.53 -0.76 -0.07
CA ARG A 42 14.37 0.00 -1.32
C ARG A 42 15.29 -0.51 -2.44
N SER A 43 14.73 -0.70 -3.63
CA SER A 43 15.46 -0.90 -4.89
C SER A 43 15.49 0.40 -5.70
N GLY A 44 16.50 0.62 -6.54
CA GLY A 44 16.61 1.78 -7.42
C GLY A 44 17.48 2.91 -6.88
N TYR A 45 17.21 4.13 -7.34
CA TYR A 45 17.94 5.33 -6.92
C TYR A 45 17.51 5.80 -5.53
N LEU A 46 18.20 5.32 -4.50
CA LEU A 46 18.01 5.75 -3.12
C LEU A 46 18.12 7.28 -2.94
N PRO A 47 17.24 7.92 -2.15
CA PRO A 47 17.27 9.36 -1.98
C PRO A 47 18.44 9.79 -1.08
N HIS A 48 18.97 10.99 -1.33
CA HIS A 48 20.12 11.54 -0.56
C HIS A 48 19.87 11.67 0.94
N ASN A 49 18.60 11.84 1.36
CA ASN A 49 18.19 11.96 2.75
C ASN A 49 17.81 10.61 3.39
N GLN A 50 18.10 9.46 2.75
CA GLN A 50 17.85 8.15 3.33
C GLN A 50 18.65 7.96 4.63
N ARG A 51 17.98 7.44 5.68
CA ARG A 51 18.55 7.22 7.01
C ARG A 51 19.35 5.92 7.10
N VAL A 52 18.95 4.88 6.35
CA VAL A 52 19.73 3.64 6.22
C VAL A 52 20.97 3.89 5.36
N THR A 53 22.12 4.05 6.01
CA THR A 53 23.36 4.51 5.38
C THR A 53 24.18 3.40 4.72
N TRP A 54 23.97 2.13 5.05
CA TRP A 54 24.78 1.02 4.52
C TRP A 54 24.30 0.51 3.14
N ARG A 55 23.13 0.95 2.67
CA ARG A 55 22.60 0.68 1.31
C ARG A 55 23.10 1.71 0.28
N ALA A 56 23.17 1.31 -0.99
CA ALA A 56 23.36 2.23 -2.12
C ALA A 56 22.41 1.87 -3.29
N HIS A 57 22.55 2.59 -4.41
CA HIS A 57 21.72 2.38 -5.59
C HIS A 57 21.86 0.94 -6.13
N SER A 58 20.73 0.33 -6.49
CA SER A 58 20.68 -1.06 -6.98
C SER A 58 19.55 -1.24 -7.99
N GLY A 59 19.55 -2.33 -8.78
CA GLY A 59 18.46 -2.60 -9.73
C GLY A 59 18.25 -1.52 -10.80
N LEU A 60 19.32 -0.82 -11.21
CA LEU A 60 19.23 0.36 -12.06
C LEU A 60 18.87 0.08 -13.54
N GLN A 61 18.76 -1.19 -13.91
CA GLN A 61 18.39 -1.63 -15.26
C GLN A 61 17.02 -2.34 -15.28
N ASP A 62 16.30 -2.34 -14.16
CA ASP A 62 14.99 -2.99 -14.03
C ASP A 62 14.03 -2.51 -15.14
N GLY A 63 13.48 -3.46 -15.91
CA GLY A 63 12.53 -3.19 -16.98
C GLY A 63 13.13 -2.75 -18.32
N LYS A 64 14.41 -2.35 -18.37
CA LYS A 64 15.03 -1.80 -19.58
C LYS A 64 14.99 -2.77 -20.77
N ALA A 65 15.24 -4.05 -20.54
CA ALA A 65 15.16 -5.08 -21.57
C ALA A 65 13.74 -5.25 -22.15
N SER A 66 12.71 -4.89 -21.36
CA SER A 66 11.30 -4.91 -21.75
C SER A 66 10.79 -3.55 -22.25
N GLY A 67 11.68 -2.57 -22.45
CA GLY A 67 11.33 -1.24 -22.97
C GLY A 67 10.57 -0.34 -21.98
N VAL A 68 10.63 -0.64 -20.68
CA VAL A 68 9.94 0.10 -19.61
C VAL A 68 10.91 0.51 -18.51
N ASP A 69 10.63 1.59 -17.78
CA ASP A 69 11.36 1.93 -16.56
C ASP A 69 10.68 1.26 -15.38
N LEU A 70 11.30 0.23 -14.80
CA LEU A 70 10.82 -0.41 -13.58
C LEU A 70 11.79 -0.20 -12.41
N VAL A 71 12.69 0.79 -12.47
CA VAL A 71 13.59 1.13 -11.37
C VAL A 71 12.78 1.69 -10.19
N GLY A 72 13.03 1.19 -8.97
CA GLY A 72 12.27 1.54 -7.77
C GLY A 72 11.64 0.32 -7.09
N GLY A 73 10.73 0.58 -6.16
CA GLY A 73 9.99 -0.46 -5.44
C GLY A 73 10.81 -1.08 -4.30
N TYR A 74 10.28 -2.16 -3.72
CA TYR A 74 10.90 -2.86 -2.60
C TYR A 74 11.38 -4.24 -3.03
N TYR A 75 12.55 -4.65 -2.54
CA TYR A 75 12.87 -6.07 -2.44
C TYR A 75 11.97 -6.71 -1.40
N ASP A 76 11.54 -7.94 -1.68
CA ASP A 76 10.47 -8.59 -0.94
C ASP A 76 10.86 -8.97 0.49
N ALA A 77 11.97 -9.70 0.62
CA ALA A 77 12.42 -10.30 1.88
C ALA A 77 13.95 -10.22 2.03
N GLY A 78 14.63 -11.36 2.23
CA GLY A 78 16.08 -11.47 2.27
C GLY A 78 16.77 -11.45 0.91
N ASP A 79 15.97 -11.43 -0.15
CA ASP A 79 16.33 -11.55 -1.55
C ASP A 79 16.28 -10.22 -2.31
N ASN A 80 16.49 -10.27 -3.62
CA ASN A 80 16.46 -9.07 -4.45
C ASN A 80 15.41 -9.13 -5.57
N VAL A 81 14.44 -10.03 -5.48
CA VAL A 81 13.30 -10.07 -6.39
C VAL A 81 12.25 -9.05 -5.93
N LYS A 82 11.56 -8.46 -6.90
CA LYS A 82 10.41 -7.59 -6.66
C LYS A 82 9.13 -8.32 -6.98
N PHE A 83 8.60 -9.06 -6.01
CA PHE A 83 7.32 -9.74 -6.14
C PHE A 83 6.17 -8.75 -5.94
N GLY A 84 5.36 -8.56 -6.98
CA GLY A 84 4.33 -7.51 -7.02
C GLY A 84 3.15 -7.77 -6.09
N LEU A 85 2.70 -9.02 -5.97
CA LEU A 85 1.55 -9.37 -5.12
C LEU A 85 1.80 -9.07 -3.64
N PRO A 86 2.86 -9.60 -2.98
CA PRO A 86 3.17 -9.24 -1.60
C PRO A 86 3.56 -7.77 -1.44
N MET A 87 4.22 -7.14 -2.41
CA MET A 87 4.53 -5.71 -2.36
C MET A 87 3.26 -4.86 -2.37
N ALA A 88 2.27 -5.21 -3.19
CA ALA A 88 1.00 -4.50 -3.24
C ALA A 88 0.27 -4.61 -1.90
N PHE A 89 0.23 -5.82 -1.32
CA PHE A 89 -0.31 -6.03 0.03
C PHE A 89 0.41 -5.19 1.10
N THR A 90 1.74 -5.15 1.07
CA THR A 90 2.56 -4.28 1.95
C THR A 90 2.11 -2.82 1.84
N VAL A 91 1.97 -2.29 0.62
CA VAL A 91 1.56 -0.90 0.40
C VAL A 91 0.12 -0.64 0.84
N THR A 92 -0.80 -1.59 0.63
CA THR A 92 -2.17 -1.50 1.15
C THR A 92 -2.17 -1.44 2.68
N MET A 93 -1.41 -2.31 3.35
CA MET A 93 -1.36 -2.35 4.82
C MET A 93 -0.66 -1.14 5.44
N MET A 94 0.41 -0.62 4.83
CA MET A 94 1.01 0.65 5.25
C MET A 94 0.00 1.80 5.10
N SER A 95 -0.73 1.84 3.97
CA SER A 95 -1.74 2.86 3.73
C SER A 95 -2.90 2.76 4.73
N TRP A 96 -3.39 1.55 5.01
CA TRP A 96 -4.43 1.32 6.01
C TRP A 96 -3.97 1.78 7.40
N SER A 97 -2.74 1.45 7.78
CA SER A 97 -2.13 1.91 9.03
C SER A 97 -2.12 3.44 9.16
N ILE A 98 -1.76 4.17 8.10
CA ILE A 98 -1.78 5.64 8.10
C ILE A 98 -3.20 6.20 8.12
N ILE A 99 -4.14 5.56 7.42
CA ILE A 99 -5.56 5.97 7.40
C ILE A 99 -6.16 5.91 8.81
N GLU A 100 -5.89 4.83 9.55
CA GLU A 100 -6.42 4.64 10.90
C GLU A 100 -5.63 5.42 11.98
N TYR A 101 -4.30 5.48 11.85
CA TYR A 101 -3.40 5.91 12.93
C TYR A 101 -2.39 7.01 12.55
N GLY A 102 -2.59 7.68 11.41
CA GLY A 102 -1.71 8.75 10.94
C GLY A 102 -1.59 9.94 11.90
N LYS A 103 -2.60 10.20 12.73
CA LYS A 103 -2.53 11.23 13.79
C LYS A 103 -1.51 10.86 14.87
N GLN A 104 -1.45 9.59 15.27
CA GLN A 104 -0.51 9.09 16.25
C GLN A 104 0.90 9.07 15.69
N MET A 105 1.05 8.64 14.43
CA MET A 105 2.32 8.76 13.71
C MET A 105 2.77 10.22 13.59
N ALA A 106 1.85 11.18 13.43
CA ALA A 106 2.19 12.61 13.40
C ALA A 106 2.67 13.10 14.78
N ALA A 107 1.98 12.68 15.85
CA ALA A 107 2.36 13.01 17.22
C ALA A 107 3.75 12.45 17.60
N SER A 108 4.15 11.30 17.04
CA SER A 108 5.48 10.73 17.21
C SER A 108 6.52 11.23 16.20
N GLY A 109 6.15 12.11 15.26
CA GLY A 109 7.04 12.63 14.22
C GLY A 109 7.31 11.67 13.04
N GLU A 110 6.66 10.52 12.98
CA GLU A 110 6.92 9.46 12.00
C GLU A 110 5.97 9.46 10.79
N LEU A 111 4.91 10.29 10.79
CA LEU A 111 3.94 10.33 9.68
C LEU A 111 4.62 10.61 8.33
N GLY A 112 5.59 11.53 8.28
CA GLY A 112 6.32 11.84 7.05
C GLY A 112 7.03 10.61 6.49
N HIS A 113 7.76 9.89 7.33
CA HIS A 113 8.47 8.67 6.96
C HIS A 113 7.53 7.53 6.55
N ALA A 114 6.39 7.36 7.24
CA ALA A 114 5.37 6.39 6.84
C ALA A 114 4.77 6.73 5.47
N MET A 115 4.47 8.00 5.21
CA MET A 115 3.96 8.45 3.90
C MET A 115 5.02 8.28 2.80
N GLU A 116 6.30 8.56 3.07
CA GLU A 116 7.39 8.29 2.14
C GLU A 116 7.53 6.79 1.81
N ALA A 117 7.34 5.91 2.80
CA ALA A 117 7.36 4.48 2.59
C ALA A 117 6.21 4.01 1.67
N VAL A 118 5.00 4.54 1.86
CA VAL A 118 3.88 4.29 0.91
C VAL A 118 4.22 4.83 -0.47
N LYS A 119 4.70 6.08 -0.56
CA LYS A 119 5.00 6.73 -1.83
C LYS A 119 6.01 5.95 -2.66
N TRP A 120 7.04 5.39 -2.03
CA TRP A 120 8.06 4.60 -2.71
C TRP A 120 7.48 3.38 -3.45
N GLY A 121 6.54 2.69 -2.81
CA GLY A 121 5.83 1.56 -3.43
C GLY A 121 4.87 2.02 -4.52
N THR A 122 4.11 3.09 -4.29
CA THR A 122 3.14 3.58 -5.28
C THR A 122 3.79 4.23 -6.51
N ASP A 123 4.95 4.89 -6.35
CA ASP A 123 5.74 5.38 -7.49
C ASP A 123 6.17 4.22 -8.39
N TYR A 124 6.53 3.08 -7.81
CA TYR A 124 6.83 1.86 -8.56
C TYR A 124 5.58 1.29 -9.25
N PHE A 125 4.42 1.25 -8.60
CA PHE A 125 3.19 0.76 -9.23
C PHE A 125 2.70 1.65 -10.39
N ILE A 126 2.91 2.97 -10.33
CA ILE A 126 2.62 3.86 -11.46
C ILE A 126 3.47 3.46 -12.67
N LYS A 127 4.76 3.21 -12.46
CA LYS A 127 5.68 2.72 -13.51
C LYS A 127 5.30 1.33 -14.02
N ALA A 128 4.93 0.43 -13.11
CA ALA A 128 4.55 -0.95 -13.43
C ALA A 128 3.21 -1.07 -14.15
N HIS A 129 2.37 -0.03 -14.12
CA HIS A 129 1.09 0.03 -14.83
C HIS A 129 1.11 1.08 -15.98
N PRO A 130 1.87 0.84 -17.07
CA PRO A 130 2.07 1.81 -18.13
C PRO A 130 0.84 1.99 -19.04
N GLN A 131 -0.08 1.03 -19.05
CA GLN A 131 -1.29 1.03 -19.87
C GLN A 131 -2.44 0.41 -19.06
N ALA A 132 -3.68 0.78 -19.37
CA ALA A 132 -4.86 0.44 -18.56
C ALA A 132 -5.06 -1.06 -18.27
N ASN A 133 -4.59 -1.95 -19.16
CA ASN A 133 -4.73 -3.40 -19.02
C ASN A 133 -3.36 -4.10 -19.01
N VAL A 134 -2.29 -3.42 -18.61
CA VAL A 134 -0.94 -4.01 -18.55
C VAL A 134 -0.34 -3.69 -17.19
N LEU A 135 -0.01 -4.72 -16.41
CA LEU A 135 0.65 -4.58 -15.12
C LEU A 135 1.88 -5.48 -15.06
N TYR A 136 3.05 -4.90 -14.82
CA TYR A 136 4.27 -5.63 -14.49
C TYR A 136 4.21 -6.10 -13.03
N GLY A 137 4.22 -7.42 -12.85
CA GLY A 137 4.00 -8.08 -11.56
C GLY A 137 5.27 -8.58 -10.89
N GLU A 138 6.37 -8.72 -11.63
CA GLU A 138 7.61 -9.27 -11.09
C GLU A 138 8.83 -8.73 -11.84
N VAL A 139 9.90 -8.43 -11.11
CA VAL A 139 11.22 -8.12 -11.69
C VAL A 139 12.29 -8.92 -10.97
N GLY A 140 12.98 -9.78 -11.73
CA GLY A 140 13.85 -10.83 -11.19
C GLY A 140 13.23 -12.21 -11.39
N ASP A 141 14.05 -13.23 -11.67
CA ASP A 141 13.64 -14.63 -11.53
C ASP A 141 14.14 -15.17 -10.19
N GLY A 142 13.22 -15.67 -9.36
CA GLY A 142 13.57 -16.15 -8.02
C GLY A 142 14.58 -17.28 -8.02
N ASN A 143 14.59 -18.18 -9.02
CA ASN A 143 15.55 -19.29 -9.02
C ASN A 143 16.98 -18.77 -9.21
N THR A 144 17.19 -17.87 -10.15
CA THR A 144 18.50 -17.26 -10.41
C THR A 144 18.92 -16.30 -9.30
N ASP A 145 17.99 -15.53 -8.72
CA ASP A 145 18.28 -14.66 -7.58
C ASP A 145 18.66 -15.46 -6.32
N HIS A 146 17.97 -16.57 -6.08
CA HIS A 146 18.22 -17.45 -4.92
C HIS A 146 19.40 -18.41 -5.14
N TYR A 147 19.88 -18.55 -6.36
CA TYR A 147 21.14 -19.22 -6.66
C TYR A 147 22.36 -18.39 -6.20
N CYS A 148 22.19 -17.08 -6.00
CA CYS A 148 23.26 -16.14 -5.66
C CYS A 148 23.05 -15.49 -4.28
N TRP A 149 24.13 -15.33 -3.53
CA TRP A 149 24.13 -14.55 -2.27
C TRP A 149 24.91 -13.26 -2.48
N GLN A 150 24.29 -12.28 -3.11
CA GLN A 150 24.92 -10.99 -3.46
C GLN A 150 24.18 -9.84 -2.80
N ARG A 151 24.92 -8.79 -2.42
CA ARG A 151 24.30 -7.53 -2.00
C ARG A 151 23.48 -6.96 -3.18
N PRO A 152 22.39 -6.23 -2.91
CA PRO A 152 21.57 -5.63 -3.97
C PRO A 152 22.39 -4.84 -5.01
N GLU A 153 23.45 -4.17 -4.57
CA GLU A 153 24.30 -3.31 -5.39
C GLU A 153 25.24 -4.09 -6.35
N ASP A 154 25.48 -5.38 -6.10
CA ASP A 154 26.34 -6.25 -6.90
C ASP A 154 25.56 -7.27 -7.73
N MET A 155 24.23 -7.17 -7.79
CA MET A 155 23.41 -8.15 -8.50
C MET A 155 23.83 -8.32 -9.95
N THR A 156 24.09 -9.57 -10.32
CA THR A 156 24.35 -10.00 -11.71
C THR A 156 23.32 -11.02 -12.20
N THR A 157 22.27 -11.25 -11.42
CA THR A 157 21.21 -12.23 -11.68
C THR A 157 20.26 -11.74 -12.76
N ASP A 158 19.46 -12.65 -13.34
CA ASP A 158 18.46 -12.25 -14.33
C ASP A 158 17.40 -11.37 -13.67
N ARG A 159 17.16 -10.21 -14.27
CA ARG A 159 16.18 -9.20 -13.83
C ARG A 159 15.08 -8.99 -14.87
N HIS A 160 14.72 -10.07 -15.56
CA HIS A 160 13.57 -10.09 -16.46
C HIS A 160 12.32 -9.55 -15.77
N ALA A 161 11.52 -8.79 -16.53
CA ALA A 161 10.29 -8.18 -16.05
C ALA A 161 9.09 -8.94 -16.60
N TYR A 162 8.29 -9.53 -15.71
CA TYR A 162 7.10 -10.30 -16.05
C TYR A 162 5.83 -9.47 -15.84
N LYS A 163 4.83 -9.70 -16.67
CA LYS A 163 3.60 -8.89 -16.70
C LYS A 163 2.35 -9.76 -16.83
N VAL A 164 1.23 -9.17 -16.47
CA VAL A 164 -0.11 -9.64 -16.80
C VAL A 164 -0.79 -8.67 -17.76
N ASP A 165 -1.60 -9.22 -18.66
CA ASP A 165 -2.34 -8.50 -19.69
C ASP A 165 -3.63 -9.27 -20.09
N PRO A 166 -4.46 -8.81 -21.03
CA PRO A 166 -5.71 -9.50 -21.37
C PRO A 166 -5.54 -10.95 -21.87
N SER A 167 -4.37 -11.27 -22.44
CA SER A 167 -4.07 -12.63 -22.92
C SER A 167 -3.48 -13.51 -21.82
N ASN A 168 -2.84 -12.90 -20.82
CA ASN A 168 -2.24 -13.57 -19.66
C ASN A 168 -2.72 -12.85 -18.39
N PRO A 169 -3.96 -13.08 -17.93
CA PRO A 169 -4.58 -12.31 -16.85
C PRO A 169 -3.96 -12.59 -15.47
N GLY A 170 -4.24 -11.70 -14.51
CA GLY A 170 -3.85 -11.85 -13.11
C GLY A 170 -4.66 -10.93 -12.20
N SER A 171 -5.88 -11.35 -11.92
CA SER A 171 -6.90 -10.59 -11.18
C SER A 171 -6.57 -10.38 -9.72
N ASP A 172 -5.90 -11.34 -9.09
CA ASP A 172 -5.35 -11.26 -7.73
C ASP A 172 -4.30 -10.15 -7.65
N LEU A 173 -3.25 -10.22 -8.47
CA LEU A 173 -2.20 -9.20 -8.53
C LEU A 173 -2.74 -7.81 -8.90
N ALA A 174 -3.57 -7.72 -9.94
CA ALA A 174 -4.14 -6.45 -10.38
C ALA A 174 -5.15 -5.89 -9.35
N GLY A 175 -5.94 -6.76 -8.72
CA GLY A 175 -6.86 -6.40 -7.63
C GLY A 175 -6.14 -5.88 -6.40
N GLU A 176 -5.10 -6.56 -5.92
CA GLU A 176 -4.31 -6.08 -4.77
C GLU A 176 -3.60 -4.77 -5.10
N THR A 177 -3.07 -4.61 -6.32
CA THR A 177 -2.45 -3.34 -6.74
C THR A 177 -3.48 -2.20 -6.83
N ALA A 178 -4.71 -2.50 -7.28
CA ALA A 178 -5.81 -1.54 -7.26
C ALA A 178 -6.17 -1.14 -5.81
N ALA A 179 -6.23 -2.10 -4.89
CA ALA A 179 -6.45 -1.84 -3.47
C ALA A 179 -5.35 -0.93 -2.88
N ALA A 180 -4.08 -1.23 -3.16
CA ALA A 180 -2.93 -0.46 -2.71
C ALA A 180 -3.00 1.00 -3.18
N MET A 181 -3.26 1.22 -4.46
CA MET A 181 -3.36 2.57 -5.04
C MET A 181 -4.60 3.32 -4.56
N ALA A 182 -5.74 2.63 -4.37
CA ALA A 182 -6.94 3.22 -3.81
C ALA A 182 -6.73 3.66 -2.34
N ALA A 183 -6.15 2.80 -1.49
CA ALA A 183 -5.84 3.12 -0.11
C ALA A 183 -4.84 4.28 -0.02
N ALA A 184 -3.74 4.22 -0.78
CA ALA A 184 -2.75 5.29 -0.82
C ALA A 184 -3.32 6.63 -1.31
N SER A 185 -4.30 6.62 -2.23
CA SER A 185 -4.99 7.85 -2.65
C SER A 185 -5.68 8.58 -1.49
N ILE A 186 -6.10 7.87 -0.44
CA ILE A 186 -6.69 8.47 0.76
C ILE A 186 -5.60 9.15 1.59
N VAL A 187 -4.45 8.47 1.76
CA VAL A 187 -3.29 8.99 2.50
C VAL A 187 -2.81 10.32 1.93
N PHE A 188 -2.65 10.41 0.61
CA PHE A 188 -2.13 11.62 -0.04
C PHE A 188 -3.18 12.68 -0.35
N ARG A 189 -4.47 12.42 -0.12
CA ARG A 189 -5.57 13.28 -0.58
C ARG A 189 -5.43 14.74 -0.18
N ARG A 190 -4.92 15.01 1.02
CA ARG A 190 -4.76 16.38 1.54
C ARG A 190 -3.42 17.00 1.21
N SER A 191 -2.34 16.23 1.36
CA SER A 191 -0.98 16.73 1.19
C SER A 191 -0.56 16.81 -0.27
N ASN A 192 -1.08 15.94 -1.13
CA ASN A 192 -0.81 15.93 -2.57
C ASN A 192 -2.05 15.44 -3.37
N PRO A 193 -3.07 16.30 -3.57
CA PRO A 193 -4.31 15.93 -4.25
C PRO A 193 -4.11 15.47 -5.70
N ALA A 194 -3.11 16.01 -6.41
CA ALA A 194 -2.81 15.63 -7.79
C ALA A 194 -2.32 14.19 -7.86
N TYR A 195 -1.35 13.83 -7.01
CA TYR A 195 -0.86 12.46 -6.90
C TYR A 195 -1.95 11.49 -6.43
N ALA A 196 -2.78 11.89 -5.45
CA ALA A 196 -3.92 11.09 -5.03
C ALA A 196 -4.91 10.81 -6.19
N GLY A 197 -5.17 11.80 -7.05
CA GLY A 197 -5.99 11.64 -8.25
C GLY A 197 -5.37 10.70 -9.28
N GLU A 198 -4.05 10.75 -9.45
CA GLU A 198 -3.30 9.82 -10.30
C GLU A 198 -3.38 8.38 -9.79
N LEU A 199 -3.15 8.16 -8.49
CA LEU A 199 -3.27 6.84 -7.86
C LEU A 199 -4.68 6.26 -8.04
N LEU A 200 -5.71 7.07 -7.79
CA LEU A 200 -7.10 6.61 -7.93
C LEU A 200 -7.44 6.27 -9.39
N ARG A 201 -6.88 6.99 -10.37
CA ARG A 201 -7.05 6.64 -11.79
C ARG A 201 -6.43 5.28 -12.12
N HIS A 202 -5.21 5.01 -11.65
CA HIS A 202 -4.60 3.69 -11.83
C HIS A 202 -5.42 2.60 -11.13
N ALA A 203 -5.90 2.86 -9.91
CA ALA A 203 -6.72 1.90 -9.16
C ALA A 203 -8.01 1.52 -9.90
N TYR A 204 -8.70 2.48 -10.52
CA TYR A 204 -9.89 2.19 -11.33
C TYR A 204 -9.57 1.33 -12.56
N GLN A 205 -8.49 1.64 -13.27
CA GLN A 205 -8.07 0.90 -14.46
C GLN A 205 -7.68 -0.54 -14.10
N LEU A 206 -6.88 -0.71 -13.05
CA LEU A 206 -6.45 -2.01 -12.56
C LEU A 206 -7.62 -2.88 -12.08
N PHE A 207 -8.59 -2.29 -11.40
CA PHE A 207 -9.80 -3.01 -11.01
C PHE A 207 -10.62 -3.45 -12.22
N ASP A 208 -10.85 -2.57 -13.20
CA ASP A 208 -11.57 -2.91 -14.44
C ASP A 208 -10.85 -4.04 -15.19
N PHE A 209 -9.53 -3.95 -15.32
CA PHE A 209 -8.69 -4.99 -15.90
C PHE A 209 -8.85 -6.33 -15.14
N ALA A 210 -8.71 -6.32 -13.81
CA ALA A 210 -8.79 -7.50 -12.95
C ALA A 210 -10.15 -8.19 -13.03
N ASP A 211 -11.25 -7.43 -13.00
CA ASP A 211 -12.61 -7.98 -12.98
C ASP A 211 -13.05 -8.48 -14.36
N LYS A 212 -12.62 -7.80 -15.43
CA LYS A 212 -12.98 -8.12 -16.82
C LYS A 212 -12.22 -9.32 -17.37
N TYR A 213 -10.91 -9.44 -17.07
CA TYR A 213 -10.05 -10.52 -17.55
C TYR A 213 -9.66 -11.41 -16.37
N ARG A 214 -10.54 -12.35 -16.00
CA ARG A 214 -10.38 -13.13 -14.78
C ARG A 214 -9.36 -14.26 -14.93
N GLY A 215 -8.39 -14.31 -14.02
CA GLY A 215 -7.42 -15.40 -13.93
C GLY A 215 -6.43 -15.18 -12.79
N LYS A 216 -5.78 -16.26 -12.33
CA LYS A 216 -4.72 -16.15 -11.31
C LYS A 216 -3.42 -15.68 -11.94
N TYR A 217 -2.73 -14.71 -11.33
CA TYR A 217 -1.53 -14.15 -11.94
C TYR A 217 -0.41 -15.18 -12.07
N ASP A 218 -0.34 -16.15 -11.17
CA ASP A 218 0.69 -17.19 -11.14
C ASP A 218 0.53 -18.22 -12.27
N SER A 219 -0.59 -18.20 -12.98
CA SER A 219 -0.78 -18.94 -14.23
C SER A 219 -0.15 -18.21 -15.42
N SER A 220 0.00 -16.90 -15.31
CA SER A 220 0.58 -16.00 -16.33
C SER A 220 2.06 -15.71 -16.07
N ILE A 221 2.42 -15.48 -14.81
CA ILE A 221 3.79 -15.30 -14.32
C ILE A 221 4.17 -16.57 -13.55
N THR A 222 4.47 -17.63 -14.30
CA THR A 222 4.66 -18.98 -13.73
C THR A 222 5.88 -19.10 -12.82
N VAL A 223 6.87 -18.22 -12.99
CA VAL A 223 8.05 -18.14 -12.12
C VAL A 223 7.71 -17.82 -10.66
N ALA A 224 6.58 -17.14 -10.43
CA ALA A 224 6.11 -16.78 -9.09
C ALA A 224 5.56 -17.97 -8.29
N GLN A 225 5.19 -19.08 -8.95
CA GLN A 225 4.49 -20.22 -8.31
C GLN A 225 5.29 -20.91 -7.20
N LYS A 226 6.62 -20.78 -7.22
CA LYS A 226 7.49 -21.35 -6.17
C LYS A 226 7.61 -20.46 -4.93
N TYR A 227 7.14 -19.22 -5.01
CA TYR A 227 7.35 -18.18 -4.01
C TYR A 227 6.01 -17.64 -3.50
N TYR A 228 5.26 -16.97 -4.38
CA TYR A 228 4.02 -16.28 -4.06
C TYR A 228 2.85 -16.83 -4.86
N ARG A 229 2.65 -18.14 -4.78
CA ARG A 229 1.55 -18.81 -5.48
C ARG A 229 0.19 -18.26 -5.04
N SER A 230 -0.71 -18.05 -5.99
CA SER A 230 -2.09 -17.63 -5.69
C SER A 230 -2.92 -18.85 -5.25
N ILE A 231 -2.95 -19.12 -3.95
CA ILE A 231 -3.63 -20.29 -3.40
C ILE A 231 -5.13 -19.98 -3.26
N SER A 232 -5.46 -18.88 -2.59
CA SER A 232 -6.84 -18.39 -2.36
C SER A 232 -7.62 -18.14 -3.66
N GLY A 233 -6.93 -17.76 -4.74
CA GLY A 233 -7.53 -17.31 -5.99
C GLY A 233 -7.51 -15.79 -6.09
N TYR A 234 -8.56 -15.21 -6.66
CA TYR A 234 -8.64 -13.76 -6.91
C TYR A 234 -9.94 -13.11 -6.42
N ASN A 235 -10.87 -13.92 -5.90
CA ASN A 235 -12.21 -13.45 -5.55
C ASN A 235 -12.17 -12.49 -4.35
N ASP A 236 -11.30 -12.79 -3.39
CA ASP A 236 -11.07 -11.93 -2.23
C ASP A 236 -10.38 -10.62 -2.60
N GLU A 237 -9.44 -10.60 -3.56
CA GLU A 237 -8.79 -9.39 -4.05
C GLU A 237 -9.76 -8.50 -4.82
N LEU A 238 -10.70 -9.07 -5.59
CA LEU A 238 -11.74 -8.28 -6.25
C LEU A 238 -12.66 -7.61 -5.22
N LEU A 239 -13.09 -8.33 -4.18
CA LEU A 239 -13.88 -7.74 -3.09
C LEU A 239 -13.05 -6.71 -2.29
N TRP A 240 -11.77 -6.97 -2.07
CA TRP A 240 -10.83 -6.10 -1.36
C TRP A 240 -10.59 -4.79 -2.10
N ALA A 241 -10.29 -4.87 -3.39
CA ALA A 241 -10.15 -3.70 -4.25
C ALA A 241 -11.45 -2.90 -4.31
N ALA A 242 -12.61 -3.55 -4.42
CA ALA A 242 -13.91 -2.88 -4.37
C ALA A 242 -14.12 -2.14 -3.03
N ALA A 243 -13.79 -2.77 -1.90
CA ALA A 243 -13.90 -2.12 -0.59
C ALA A 243 -13.02 -0.87 -0.47
N TRP A 244 -11.77 -0.94 -0.93
CA TRP A 244 -10.86 0.21 -0.92
C TRP A 244 -11.27 1.30 -1.91
N LEU A 245 -11.74 0.94 -3.10
CA LEU A 245 -12.24 1.88 -4.08
C LEU A 245 -13.50 2.59 -3.59
N TYR A 246 -14.42 1.88 -2.92
CA TYR A 246 -15.56 2.52 -2.26
C TYR A 246 -15.10 3.48 -1.16
N GLN A 247 -14.21 3.03 -0.27
CA GLN A 247 -13.68 3.88 0.81
C GLN A 247 -12.96 5.13 0.27
N ALA A 248 -12.23 5.00 -0.85
CA ALA A 248 -11.52 6.10 -1.47
C ALA A 248 -12.48 7.07 -2.18
N SER A 249 -13.45 6.58 -2.94
CA SER A 249 -14.21 7.40 -3.90
C SER A 249 -15.64 7.73 -3.48
N ASN A 250 -16.21 6.95 -2.55
CA ASN A 250 -17.65 6.91 -2.28
C ASN A 250 -18.51 6.57 -3.51
N ASN A 251 -17.92 5.97 -4.56
CA ASN A 251 -18.62 5.56 -5.76
C ASN A 251 -19.48 4.32 -5.49
N GLN A 252 -20.79 4.46 -5.68
CA GLN A 252 -21.79 3.42 -5.38
C GLN A 252 -21.61 2.14 -6.19
N TYR A 253 -20.96 2.19 -7.37
CA TYR A 253 -20.64 0.99 -8.13
C TYR A 253 -19.88 -0.04 -7.30
N TYR A 254 -18.90 0.38 -6.49
CA TYR A 254 -18.10 -0.53 -5.67
C TYR A 254 -18.84 -1.02 -4.43
N LEU A 255 -19.70 -0.18 -3.84
CA LEU A 255 -20.60 -0.62 -2.77
C LEU A 255 -21.55 -1.70 -3.27
N ASP A 256 -22.14 -1.49 -4.45
CA ASP A 256 -22.99 -2.45 -5.14
C ASP A 256 -22.24 -3.73 -5.50
N TYR A 257 -20.98 -3.63 -5.93
CA TYR A 257 -20.13 -4.78 -6.22
C TYR A 257 -19.97 -5.68 -4.99
N LEU A 258 -19.69 -5.10 -3.83
CA LEU A 258 -19.58 -5.83 -2.55
C LEU A 258 -20.88 -6.53 -2.17
N GLY A 259 -22.01 -5.84 -2.34
CA GLY A 259 -23.35 -6.36 -2.00
C GLY A 259 -23.80 -7.49 -2.93
N ARG A 260 -23.58 -7.34 -4.25
CA ARG A 260 -24.01 -8.33 -5.25
C ARG A 260 -23.10 -9.55 -5.32
N ASN A 261 -21.80 -9.38 -5.13
CA ASN A 261 -20.82 -10.46 -5.31
C ASN A 261 -20.39 -11.12 -3.99
N GLY A 262 -20.77 -10.56 -2.83
CA GLY A 262 -20.24 -11.04 -1.55
C GLY A 262 -20.57 -12.48 -1.19
N ASP A 263 -21.67 -13.04 -1.71
CA ASP A 263 -22.00 -14.46 -1.51
C ASP A 263 -21.24 -15.36 -2.49
N SER A 264 -21.34 -15.07 -3.80
CA SER A 264 -20.73 -15.87 -4.87
C SER A 264 -19.20 -15.87 -4.85
N MET A 265 -18.59 -14.77 -4.38
CA MET A 265 -17.15 -14.65 -4.19
C MET A 265 -16.70 -15.07 -2.79
N GLY A 266 -17.60 -15.55 -1.92
CA GLY A 266 -17.23 -16.11 -0.62
C GLY A 266 -17.01 -15.10 0.52
N GLY A 267 -17.07 -13.79 0.25
CA GLY A 267 -16.91 -12.74 1.25
C GLY A 267 -17.85 -12.83 2.48
N THR A 268 -19.06 -13.35 2.28
CA THR A 268 -20.07 -13.57 3.32
C THR A 268 -20.20 -15.03 3.78
N GLY A 269 -19.47 -15.95 3.13
CA GLY A 269 -19.55 -17.39 3.37
C GLY A 269 -18.40 -17.89 4.24
N TRP A 270 -17.16 -17.54 3.87
CA TRP A 270 -15.95 -18.07 4.51
C TRP A 270 -15.69 -17.44 5.88
N SER A 271 -15.59 -18.30 6.90
CA SER A 271 -15.09 -17.91 8.23
C SER A 271 -13.58 -18.12 8.27
N MET A 272 -12.83 -17.03 8.34
CA MET A 272 -11.37 -17.05 8.26
C MET A 272 -10.69 -17.21 9.62
N THR A 273 -9.48 -17.76 9.60
CA THR A 273 -8.52 -17.80 10.73
C THR A 273 -7.15 -17.26 10.33
N GLU A 274 -7.06 -16.63 9.16
CA GLU A 274 -5.83 -16.07 8.60
C GLU A 274 -6.16 -14.84 7.75
N PHE A 275 -5.17 -13.96 7.64
CA PHE A 275 -5.17 -12.76 6.81
C PHE A 275 -3.73 -12.51 6.36
N GLY A 276 -3.50 -12.24 5.08
CA GLY A 276 -2.13 -12.07 4.58
C GLY A 276 -2.10 -11.69 3.10
N TRP A 277 -0.89 -11.74 2.53
CA TRP A 277 -0.67 -11.34 1.14
C TRP A 277 -1.38 -12.22 0.11
N ASP A 278 -1.77 -13.45 0.46
CA ASP A 278 -2.53 -14.36 -0.42
C ASP A 278 -4.04 -14.22 -0.17
N VAL A 279 -4.49 -14.10 1.08
CA VAL A 279 -5.93 -14.17 1.42
C VAL A 279 -6.45 -12.93 2.15
N LYS A 280 -7.46 -12.27 1.57
CA LYS A 280 -7.94 -10.93 1.98
C LYS A 280 -9.31 -10.94 2.65
N TYR A 281 -10.02 -12.08 2.67
CA TYR A 281 -11.39 -12.17 3.19
C TYR A 281 -11.59 -11.52 4.56
N ALA A 282 -10.72 -11.79 5.54
CA ALA A 282 -10.83 -11.19 6.88
C ALA A 282 -10.68 -9.65 6.85
N GLY A 283 -9.83 -9.12 5.97
CA GLY A 283 -9.68 -7.68 5.73
C GLY A 283 -10.93 -7.07 5.09
N VAL A 284 -11.45 -7.70 4.03
CA VAL A 284 -12.71 -7.29 3.37
C VAL A 284 -13.86 -7.24 4.37
N GLN A 285 -14.05 -8.32 5.11
CA GLN A 285 -15.11 -8.45 6.12
C GLN A 285 -15.00 -7.35 7.17
N THR A 286 -13.78 -7.03 7.61
CA THR A 286 -13.49 -5.94 8.55
C THR A 286 -13.85 -4.55 7.98
N LEU A 287 -13.47 -4.25 6.74
CA LEU A 287 -13.81 -2.98 6.08
C LEU A 287 -15.31 -2.85 5.82
N VAL A 288 -15.97 -3.91 5.36
CA VAL A 288 -17.40 -3.88 5.08
C VAL A 288 -18.21 -3.74 6.38
N ALA A 289 -17.78 -4.39 7.46
CA ALA A 289 -18.34 -4.18 8.79
C ALA A 289 -18.20 -2.72 9.26
N LYS A 290 -17.07 -2.07 8.98
CA LYS A 290 -16.90 -0.63 9.22
C LYS A 290 -17.94 0.19 8.45
N PHE A 291 -18.16 -0.08 7.17
CA PHE A 291 -19.17 0.64 6.37
C PHE A 291 -20.58 0.49 6.96
N LEU A 292 -20.93 -0.71 7.40
CA LEU A 292 -22.19 -0.98 8.10
C LEU A 292 -22.31 -0.16 9.39
N MET A 293 -21.28 -0.19 10.26
CA MET A 293 -21.26 0.58 11.51
C MET A 293 -21.30 2.10 11.29
N GLN A 294 -20.81 2.58 10.15
CA GLN A 294 -20.90 3.99 9.74
C GLN A 294 -22.27 4.38 9.14
N GLY A 295 -23.21 3.44 9.00
CA GLY A 295 -24.49 3.67 8.32
C GLY A 295 -24.35 3.87 6.81
N LYS A 296 -23.25 3.40 6.21
CA LYS A 296 -22.92 3.56 4.78
C LYS A 296 -23.31 2.36 3.91
N SER A 297 -23.94 1.34 4.48
CA SER A 297 -24.32 0.10 3.77
C SER A 297 -25.45 0.29 2.74
N GLY A 298 -26.21 1.38 2.80
CA GLY A 298 -27.36 1.59 1.92
C GLY A 298 -28.35 0.42 1.98
N HIS A 299 -28.85 -0.01 0.82
CA HIS A 299 -29.77 -1.14 0.70
C HIS A 299 -29.09 -2.52 0.87
N HIS A 300 -27.75 -2.58 0.94
CA HIS A 300 -26.98 -3.82 1.13
C HIS A 300 -26.80 -4.21 2.59
N ALA A 301 -27.44 -3.52 3.53
CA ALA A 301 -27.32 -3.79 4.97
C ALA A 301 -27.45 -5.29 5.34
N PRO A 302 -28.42 -6.06 4.80
CA PRO A 302 -28.52 -7.50 5.13
C PRO A 302 -27.30 -8.32 4.69
N VAL A 303 -26.68 -7.98 3.55
CA VAL A 303 -25.47 -8.65 3.08
C VAL A 303 -24.27 -8.22 3.92
N PHE A 304 -24.20 -6.94 4.29
CA PHE A 304 -23.10 -6.39 5.07
C PHE A 304 -23.12 -6.88 6.52
N GLU A 305 -24.30 -7.19 7.08
CA GLU A 305 -24.43 -7.89 8.36
C GLU A 305 -23.79 -9.27 8.31
N ARG A 306 -23.88 -10.00 7.19
CA ARG A 306 -23.19 -11.28 7.01
C ARG A 306 -21.67 -11.11 6.93
N TYR A 307 -21.18 -10.07 6.25
CA TYR A 307 -19.75 -9.72 6.31
C TYR A 307 -19.31 -9.41 7.75
N GLN A 308 -20.10 -8.63 8.49
CA GLN A 308 -19.83 -8.34 9.90
C GLN A 308 -19.76 -9.63 10.73
N GLN A 309 -20.70 -10.57 10.56
CA GLN A 309 -20.66 -11.86 11.28
C GLN A 309 -19.36 -12.62 11.03
N LYS A 310 -18.81 -12.58 9.81
CA LYS A 310 -17.54 -13.23 9.48
C LYS A 310 -16.33 -12.49 10.05
N ALA A 311 -16.33 -11.15 10.04
CA ALA A 311 -15.33 -10.35 10.75
C ALA A 311 -15.33 -10.68 12.24
N GLU A 312 -16.50 -10.71 12.89
CA GLU A 312 -16.62 -11.04 14.31
C GLU A 312 -16.17 -12.47 14.59
N THR A 313 -16.47 -13.43 13.70
CA THR A 313 -15.96 -14.81 13.81
C THR A 313 -14.43 -14.85 13.81
N PHE A 314 -13.78 -14.09 12.91
CA PHE A 314 -12.32 -13.98 12.87
C PHE A 314 -11.76 -13.43 14.19
N MET A 315 -12.30 -12.32 14.69
CA MET A 315 -11.86 -11.70 15.97
C MET A 315 -12.05 -12.65 17.15
N CYS A 316 -13.21 -13.32 17.24
CA CYS A 316 -13.49 -14.31 18.27
C CYS A 316 -12.56 -15.52 18.17
N SER A 317 -12.20 -15.96 16.96
CA SER A 317 -11.24 -17.06 16.78
C SER A 317 -9.84 -16.72 17.30
N CYS A 318 -9.39 -15.46 17.14
CA CYS A 318 -8.11 -14.98 17.65
C CYS A 318 -8.11 -14.87 19.18
N LEU A 319 -9.27 -14.59 19.78
CA LEU A 319 -9.48 -14.55 21.23
C LEU A 319 -9.63 -15.94 21.87
N GLY A 320 -9.78 -17.02 21.09
CA GLY A 320 -10.10 -18.34 21.65
C GLY A 320 -11.56 -18.49 22.06
N LYS A 321 -12.45 -17.63 21.54
CA LYS A 321 -13.86 -17.50 21.92
C LYS A 321 -14.83 -17.92 20.79
N SER A 322 -14.34 -18.65 19.79
CA SER A 322 -15.11 -19.21 18.67
C SER A 322 -15.15 -20.75 18.75
N SER A 323 -15.97 -21.39 17.92
CA SER A 323 -15.98 -22.84 17.74
C SER A 323 -14.73 -23.36 17.04
N ARG A 324 -14.12 -22.54 16.17
CA ARG A 324 -12.84 -22.79 15.53
C ARG A 324 -11.91 -21.63 15.87
N ASN A 325 -10.92 -21.90 16.72
CA ASN A 325 -9.96 -20.90 17.19
C ASN A 325 -8.64 -20.99 16.44
N VAL A 326 -7.95 -19.85 16.37
CA VAL A 326 -6.57 -19.80 15.87
C VAL A 326 -5.66 -20.52 16.87
N GLN A 327 -4.71 -21.29 16.38
CA GLN A 327 -3.72 -21.95 17.24
C GLN A 327 -2.80 -20.90 17.87
N LYS A 328 -2.35 -21.17 19.10
CA LYS A 328 -1.35 -20.36 19.78
C LYS A 328 -0.22 -21.25 20.28
N THR A 329 0.98 -20.72 20.31
CA THR A 329 2.12 -21.34 20.99
C THR A 329 1.86 -21.39 22.51
N PRO A 330 2.61 -22.20 23.29
CA PRO A 330 2.57 -22.17 24.75
C PRO A 330 2.76 -20.76 25.35
N GLY A 331 3.60 -19.92 24.74
CA GLY A 331 3.85 -18.52 25.11
C GLY A 331 2.75 -17.55 24.66
N GLY A 332 1.72 -18.02 23.95
CA GLY A 332 0.54 -17.22 23.59
C GLY A 332 0.62 -16.47 22.26
N LEU A 333 1.64 -16.72 21.43
CA LEU A 333 1.76 -16.17 20.09
C LEU A 333 0.77 -16.88 19.15
N ILE A 334 0.04 -16.13 18.33
CA ILE A 334 -0.75 -16.67 17.22
C ILE A 334 0.18 -17.48 16.30
N PHE A 335 -0.17 -18.75 16.05
CA PHE A 335 0.64 -19.65 15.25
C PHE A 335 -0.19 -20.26 14.13
N ARG A 336 0.20 -20.00 12.89
CA ARG A 336 -0.49 -20.46 11.69
C ARG A 336 0.34 -21.47 10.89
N GLN A 337 1.63 -21.22 10.76
CA GLN A 337 2.55 -22.05 9.98
C GLN A 337 4.01 -21.83 10.44
N ARG A 338 4.92 -22.70 9.97
CA ARG A 338 6.35 -22.66 10.36
C ARG A 338 7.11 -21.51 9.70
N TRP A 339 7.02 -21.39 8.38
CA TRP A 339 7.74 -20.36 7.64
C TRP A 339 7.05 -19.01 7.76
N ASN A 340 7.76 -18.03 8.29
CA ASN A 340 7.35 -16.63 8.35
C ASN A 340 5.96 -16.44 8.96
N ASN A 341 5.78 -17.03 10.15
CA ASN A 341 4.54 -16.96 10.92
C ASN A 341 4.16 -15.51 11.26
N MET A 342 5.16 -14.64 11.42
CA MET A 342 4.95 -13.25 11.86
C MET A 342 4.02 -12.44 10.96
N GLN A 343 3.87 -12.77 9.67
CA GLN A 343 2.88 -12.12 8.81
C GLN A 343 1.45 -12.27 9.36
N PHE A 344 1.10 -13.45 9.87
CA PHE A 344 -0.24 -13.75 10.37
C PHE A 344 -0.46 -13.14 11.75
N VAL A 345 0.60 -13.07 12.56
CA VAL A 345 0.58 -12.41 13.86
C VAL A 345 0.30 -10.93 13.68
N THR A 346 1.08 -10.24 12.85
CA THR A 346 0.94 -8.78 12.71
C THR A 346 -0.32 -8.40 11.94
N SER A 347 -0.72 -9.15 10.92
CA SER A 347 -1.95 -8.89 10.17
C SER A 347 -3.21 -9.12 11.03
N ALA A 348 -3.29 -10.22 11.79
CA ALA A 348 -4.42 -10.50 12.68
C ALA A 348 -4.47 -9.50 13.84
N SER A 349 -3.32 -9.15 14.41
CA SER A 349 -3.23 -8.14 15.47
C SER A 349 -3.66 -6.76 14.97
N PHE A 350 -3.33 -6.40 13.73
CA PHE A 350 -3.79 -5.16 13.11
C PHE A 350 -5.31 -5.16 12.95
N LEU A 351 -5.90 -6.24 12.42
CA LEU A 351 -7.36 -6.37 12.32
C LEU A 351 -8.04 -6.26 13.70
N ALA A 352 -7.52 -6.95 14.72
CA ALA A 352 -8.02 -6.84 16.09
C ALA A 352 -7.95 -5.39 16.62
N THR A 353 -6.87 -4.69 16.34
CA THR A 353 -6.66 -3.29 16.75
C THR A 353 -7.72 -2.37 16.13
N VAL A 354 -7.86 -2.39 14.80
CA VAL A 354 -8.81 -1.49 14.10
C VAL A 354 -10.25 -1.85 14.42
N TYR A 355 -10.57 -3.14 14.56
CA TYR A 355 -11.92 -3.58 14.85
C TYR A 355 -12.33 -3.23 16.28
N SER A 356 -11.41 -3.30 17.24
CA SER A 356 -11.62 -2.76 18.58
C SER A 356 -12.01 -1.28 18.52
N ASP A 357 -11.27 -0.47 17.76
CA ASP A 357 -11.57 0.96 17.63
C ASP A 357 -12.92 1.23 16.93
N TYR A 358 -13.32 0.39 15.96
CA TYR A 358 -14.64 0.48 15.33
C TYR A 358 -15.78 0.14 16.29
N LEU A 359 -15.62 -0.92 17.10
CA LEU A 359 -16.59 -1.30 18.12
C LEU A 359 -16.72 -0.22 19.19
N ALA A 360 -15.59 0.29 19.70
CA ALA A 360 -15.57 1.38 20.68
C ALA A 360 -16.25 2.64 20.14
N SER A 361 -15.92 3.04 18.90
CA SER A 361 -16.52 4.21 18.25
C SER A 361 -18.03 4.06 18.01
N SER A 362 -18.52 2.82 17.82
CA SER A 362 -19.95 2.53 17.60
C SER A 362 -20.71 2.22 18.90
N GLY A 363 -20.04 2.21 20.07
CA GLY A 363 -20.66 1.83 21.34
C GLY A 363 -21.11 0.36 21.38
N ARG A 364 -20.47 -0.51 20.58
CA ARG A 364 -20.81 -1.93 20.45
C ARG A 364 -19.77 -2.81 21.15
N ASN A 365 -20.19 -4.00 21.53
CA ASN A 365 -19.31 -5.09 21.95
C ASN A 365 -19.22 -6.15 20.85
N LEU A 366 -18.11 -6.87 20.82
CA LEU A 366 -17.92 -8.04 19.95
C LEU A 366 -18.79 -9.19 20.47
N ARG A 367 -19.51 -9.89 19.58
CA ARG A 367 -20.37 -11.02 19.94
C ARG A 367 -19.66 -12.33 19.60
N CYS A 368 -19.21 -13.05 20.62
CA CYS A 368 -18.60 -14.37 20.46
C CYS A 368 -19.53 -15.48 20.96
N SER A 369 -19.30 -16.72 20.55
CA SER A 369 -20.09 -17.87 21.00
C SER A 369 -19.97 -18.11 22.50
N SER A 370 -18.87 -17.69 23.11
CA SER A 370 -18.65 -17.75 24.57
C SER A 370 -19.13 -16.49 25.33
N GLY A 371 -19.83 -15.56 24.67
CA GLY A 371 -20.35 -14.33 25.27
C GLY A 371 -19.82 -13.04 24.63
N ASN A 372 -20.28 -11.90 25.18
CA ASN A 372 -19.88 -10.58 24.71
C ASN A 372 -18.46 -10.22 25.18
N VAL A 373 -17.69 -9.62 24.27
CA VAL A 373 -16.32 -9.18 24.50
C VAL A 373 -16.25 -7.66 24.35
N PRO A 374 -15.78 -6.91 25.37
CA PRO A 374 -15.61 -5.47 25.25
C PRO A 374 -14.44 -5.13 24.29
N PRO A 375 -14.49 -3.98 23.60
CA PRO A 375 -13.42 -3.56 22.69
C PRO A 375 -12.01 -3.61 23.30
N ALA A 376 -11.89 -3.20 24.57
CA ALA A 376 -10.62 -3.20 25.30
C ALA A 376 -9.97 -4.59 25.42
N GLU A 377 -10.75 -5.68 25.49
CA GLU A 377 -10.21 -7.04 25.52
C GLU A 377 -9.62 -7.42 24.15
N LEU A 378 -10.25 -7.01 23.05
CA LEU A 378 -9.73 -7.23 21.70
C LEU A 378 -8.44 -6.43 21.44
N LEU A 379 -8.37 -5.18 21.93
CA LEU A 379 -7.12 -4.40 21.88
C LEU A 379 -6.02 -5.02 22.76
N SER A 380 -6.39 -5.60 23.91
CA SER A 380 -5.43 -6.28 24.79
C SER A 380 -4.81 -7.52 24.13
N LEU A 381 -5.58 -8.24 23.31
CA LEU A 381 -5.03 -9.31 22.46
C LEU A 381 -3.98 -8.75 21.50
N ALA A 382 -4.28 -7.68 20.76
CA ALA A 382 -3.31 -7.10 19.83
C ALA A 382 -2.04 -6.61 20.56
N LYS A 383 -2.20 -5.99 21.73
CA LYS A 383 -1.08 -5.58 22.58
C LYS A 383 -0.22 -6.77 23.00
N SER A 384 -0.83 -7.87 23.46
CA SER A 384 -0.05 -9.04 23.91
C SER A 384 0.76 -9.68 22.78
N GLN A 385 0.22 -9.67 21.55
CA GLN A 385 0.99 -10.13 20.39
C GLN A 385 2.18 -9.21 20.13
N VAL A 386 2.01 -7.88 20.13
CA VAL A 386 3.12 -6.93 19.94
C VAL A 386 4.15 -7.02 21.06
N ASP A 387 3.73 -7.11 22.32
CA ASP A 387 4.63 -7.29 23.45
C ASP A 387 5.47 -8.56 23.29
N TYR A 388 4.84 -9.68 22.86
CA TYR A 388 5.54 -10.91 22.53
C TYR A 388 6.61 -10.66 21.45
N LEU A 389 6.28 -9.92 20.37
CA LEU A 389 7.25 -9.59 19.31
C LEU A 389 8.44 -8.78 19.83
N LEU A 390 8.22 -7.94 20.84
CA LEU A 390 9.21 -7.01 21.37
C LEU A 390 10.01 -7.56 22.56
N GLY A 391 9.64 -8.74 23.08
CA GLY A 391 10.45 -9.47 24.07
C GLY A 391 9.67 -10.17 25.17
N ASP A 392 8.35 -9.95 25.30
CA ASP A 392 7.52 -10.59 26.33
C ASP A 392 7.11 -12.01 25.90
N ASN A 393 8.13 -12.84 25.67
CA ASN A 393 7.99 -14.24 25.27
C ASN A 393 8.88 -15.13 26.15
N PRO A 394 8.67 -16.47 26.13
CA PRO A 394 9.44 -17.39 26.98
C PRO A 394 10.97 -17.30 26.82
N ARG A 395 11.46 -16.75 25.70
CA ARG A 395 12.89 -16.57 25.41
C ARG A 395 13.43 -15.20 25.77
N ALA A 396 12.61 -14.27 26.28
CA ALA A 396 12.97 -12.88 26.52
C ALA A 396 13.77 -12.25 25.35
N THR A 397 13.32 -12.52 24.12
CA THR A 397 14.03 -12.12 22.88
C THR A 397 13.11 -11.29 22.01
N SER A 398 13.51 -10.06 21.66
CA SER A 398 12.81 -9.27 20.64
C SER A 398 12.99 -9.94 19.29
N TYR A 399 11.92 -10.18 18.55
CA TYR A 399 11.96 -10.62 17.15
C TYR A 399 12.09 -9.44 16.17
N MET A 400 12.10 -8.19 16.68
CA MET A 400 12.46 -7.01 15.92
C MET A 400 13.95 -6.73 16.05
N VAL A 401 14.67 -6.76 14.92
CA VAL A 401 16.12 -6.52 14.86
C VAL A 401 16.46 -5.12 15.37
N GLY A 402 17.38 -5.03 16.33
CA GLY A 402 17.84 -3.77 16.90
C GLY A 402 16.86 -3.12 17.90
N TYR A 403 15.85 -3.86 18.38
CA TYR A 403 14.97 -3.44 19.48
C TYR A 403 15.26 -4.27 20.75
N GLY A 404 15.28 -3.61 21.91
CA GLY A 404 15.65 -4.25 23.17
C GLY A 404 17.14 -4.63 23.25
N SER A 405 17.51 -5.38 24.29
CA SER A 405 18.89 -5.82 24.54
C SER A 405 19.23 -7.17 23.92
N ASN A 406 18.22 -7.96 23.55
CA ASN A 406 18.37 -9.30 22.99
C ASN A 406 17.47 -9.44 21.75
N PHE A 407 18.07 -9.60 20.58
CA PHE A 407 17.39 -9.67 19.29
C PHE A 407 18.24 -10.47 18.26
N PRO A 408 17.64 -10.99 17.17
CA PRO A 408 18.35 -11.71 16.12
C PRO A 408 19.49 -10.91 15.50
N GLN A 409 20.66 -11.54 15.37
CA GLN A 409 21.87 -10.95 14.81
C GLN A 409 22.32 -11.62 13.52
N ARG A 410 21.73 -12.76 13.13
CA ARG A 410 22.11 -13.55 11.94
C ARG A 410 20.89 -13.74 11.05
N VAL A 411 20.39 -12.63 10.52
CA VAL A 411 19.16 -12.54 9.74
C VAL A 411 19.39 -13.09 8.33
N HIS A 412 18.44 -13.86 7.79
CA HIS A 412 18.46 -14.29 6.39
C HIS A 412 18.21 -13.10 5.46
N HIS A 413 19.22 -12.24 5.26
CA HIS A 413 19.10 -11.05 4.43
C HIS A 413 20.44 -10.68 3.76
N ARG A 414 20.48 -10.71 2.42
CA ARG A 414 21.72 -10.50 1.65
C ARG A 414 22.39 -9.17 1.93
N GLY A 415 21.63 -8.07 1.89
CA GLY A 415 22.15 -6.73 2.17
C GLY A 415 22.63 -6.53 3.61
N SER A 416 22.11 -7.32 4.56
CA SER A 416 22.48 -7.22 5.98
C SER A 416 23.73 -8.03 6.28
N SER A 417 23.76 -9.26 5.77
CA SER A 417 24.80 -10.27 6.02
C SER A 417 26.12 -10.03 5.28
N ILE A 418 26.13 -9.22 4.23
CA ILE A 418 27.32 -8.88 3.44
C ILE A 418 27.79 -7.47 3.80
N VAL A 419 29.09 -7.26 4.00
CA VAL A 419 29.64 -5.92 4.28
C VAL A 419 29.14 -4.88 3.27
N SER A 420 28.76 -3.71 3.78
CA SER A 420 28.25 -2.61 2.94
C SER A 420 29.21 -2.25 1.80
N ILE A 421 28.65 -1.96 0.62
CA ILE A 421 29.39 -1.42 -0.53
C ILE A 421 30.15 -0.13 -0.21
N LYS A 422 29.67 0.65 0.77
CA LYS A 422 30.32 1.89 1.20
C LYS A 422 31.55 1.64 2.07
N VAL A 423 31.62 0.47 2.71
CA VAL A 423 32.76 0.06 3.53
C VAL A 423 33.77 -0.72 2.67
N ASN A 424 33.29 -1.65 1.85
CA ASN A 424 34.12 -2.38 0.91
C ASN A 424 33.46 -2.42 -0.49
N PRO A 425 33.96 -1.62 -1.45
CA PRO A 425 33.39 -1.55 -2.79
C PRO A 425 33.79 -2.73 -3.69
N SER A 426 34.64 -3.65 -3.23
CA SER A 426 34.97 -4.85 -4.00
C SER A 426 33.70 -5.64 -4.33
N PHE A 427 33.64 -6.13 -5.57
CA PHE A 427 32.51 -6.89 -6.09
C PHE A 427 32.37 -8.24 -5.37
N VAL A 428 31.16 -8.54 -4.90
CA VAL A 428 30.78 -9.84 -4.34
C VAL A 428 30.13 -10.67 -5.44
N SER A 429 30.83 -11.70 -5.90
CA SER A 429 30.32 -12.62 -6.93
C SER A 429 29.19 -13.50 -6.41
N CYS A 430 28.35 -13.99 -7.34
CA CYS A 430 27.18 -14.83 -7.07
C CYS A 430 27.41 -15.92 -6.02
N ARG A 431 28.44 -16.76 -6.20
CA ARG A 431 28.78 -17.84 -5.25
C ARG A 431 29.77 -17.40 -4.17
N GLY A 432 30.49 -16.29 -4.37
CA GLY A 432 31.45 -15.76 -3.39
C GLY A 432 30.78 -15.35 -2.07
N GLY A 433 29.57 -14.78 -2.13
CA GLY A 433 28.83 -14.45 -0.92
C GLY A 433 28.32 -15.66 -0.13
N TYR A 434 28.01 -16.78 -0.81
CA TYR A 434 27.73 -18.05 -0.13
C TYR A 434 28.95 -18.57 0.63
N ALA A 435 30.11 -18.54 -0.02
CA ALA A 435 31.37 -19.03 0.56
C ALA A 435 31.84 -18.19 1.75
N THR A 436 31.56 -16.88 1.75
CA THR A 436 32.14 -15.93 2.73
C THR A 436 31.16 -15.48 3.81
N TRP A 437 29.92 -15.18 3.43
CA TRP A 437 28.97 -14.45 4.29
C TRP A 437 27.79 -15.31 4.72
N PHE A 438 27.19 -16.08 3.81
CA PHE A 438 25.98 -16.87 4.12
C PHE A 438 26.19 -17.86 5.27
N SER A 439 27.27 -18.63 5.24
CA SER A 439 27.59 -19.65 6.26
C SER A 439 28.28 -19.11 7.51
N SER A 440 28.57 -17.80 7.55
CA SER A 440 29.27 -17.18 8.68
C SER A 440 28.47 -17.29 9.97
N LYS A 441 29.12 -17.67 11.08
CA LYS A 441 28.50 -17.66 12.42
C LYS A 441 28.58 -16.31 13.12
N ARG A 442 29.19 -15.30 12.47
CA ARG A 442 29.24 -13.94 12.99
C ARG A 442 27.91 -13.23 12.76
N SER A 443 27.63 -12.25 13.61
CA SER A 443 26.55 -11.28 13.44
C SER A 443 26.66 -10.59 12.08
N ASP A 444 25.53 -10.22 11.52
CA ASP A 444 25.45 -9.51 10.25
C ASP A 444 26.14 -8.14 10.35
N PRO A 445 27.03 -7.79 9.40
CA PRO A 445 27.82 -6.56 9.46
C PRO A 445 26.98 -5.29 9.35
N ASN A 446 25.80 -5.35 8.73
CA ASN A 446 24.88 -4.22 8.66
C ASN A 446 23.61 -4.52 9.45
N LEU A 447 23.39 -3.82 10.56
CA LEU A 447 22.20 -4.03 11.38
C LEU A 447 20.91 -3.65 10.61
N LEU A 448 20.07 -4.64 10.32
CA LEU A 448 18.79 -4.47 9.62
C LEU A 448 17.71 -3.93 10.57
N THR A 449 17.94 -2.73 11.08
CA THR A 449 17.13 -2.12 12.15
C THR A 449 15.64 -2.11 11.80
N GLY A 450 14.84 -2.66 12.72
CA GLY A 450 13.38 -2.69 12.62
C GLY A 450 12.80 -3.87 11.85
N ALA A 451 13.62 -4.70 11.20
CA ALA A 451 13.12 -5.90 10.53
C ALA A 451 12.45 -6.84 11.53
N LEU A 452 11.23 -7.28 11.21
CA LEU A 452 10.55 -8.35 11.93
C LEU A 452 10.80 -9.67 11.23
N VAL A 453 11.61 -10.53 11.86
CA VAL A 453 11.97 -11.85 11.32
C VAL A 453 10.77 -12.81 11.33
N GLY A 454 10.89 -13.96 10.67
CA GLY A 454 9.83 -14.96 10.55
C GLY A 454 9.25 -15.53 11.85
N GLY A 455 10.02 -15.48 12.94
CA GLY A 455 9.56 -15.76 14.30
C GLY A 455 9.88 -17.17 14.82
N PRO A 456 9.43 -17.51 16.04
CA PRO A 456 9.66 -18.84 16.61
C PRO A 456 8.79 -19.90 15.94
N ASP A 457 9.09 -21.17 16.24
CA ASP A 457 8.23 -22.29 15.88
C ASP A 457 6.98 -22.41 16.79
N ALA A 458 6.26 -23.52 16.65
CA ALA A 458 5.01 -23.78 17.36
C ALA A 458 5.17 -23.93 18.90
N TYR A 459 6.41 -24.06 19.38
CA TYR A 459 6.76 -24.30 20.78
C TYR A 459 7.55 -23.12 21.40
N ASP A 460 7.49 -21.95 20.76
CA ASP A 460 8.22 -20.74 21.16
C ASP A 460 9.76 -20.85 21.00
N ASP A 461 10.26 -21.87 20.27
CA ASP A 461 11.68 -22.04 20.03
C ASP A 461 12.16 -21.24 18.81
N PHE A 462 13.32 -20.60 18.94
CA PHE A 462 13.92 -19.77 17.90
C PHE A 462 15.42 -19.98 17.81
N ALA A 463 15.93 -20.21 16.60
CA ALA A 463 17.34 -20.34 16.29
C ALA A 463 17.80 -19.18 15.40
N ASP A 464 18.66 -18.31 15.94
CA ASP A 464 19.28 -17.18 15.23
C ASP A 464 20.39 -17.66 14.30
N GLU A 465 19.96 -18.29 13.21
CA GLU A 465 20.82 -18.88 12.19
C GLU A 465 20.40 -18.40 10.80
N ARG A 466 21.34 -17.81 10.05
CA ARG A 466 21.07 -17.20 8.75
C ARG A 466 20.50 -18.16 7.72
N ASP A 467 20.84 -19.44 7.81
CA ASP A 467 20.31 -20.50 6.95
C ASP A 467 18.96 -21.04 7.41
N ASN A 468 18.51 -20.71 8.63
CA ASN A 468 17.16 -20.95 9.11
C ASN A 468 16.21 -19.83 8.61
N TYR A 469 16.00 -19.77 7.29
CA TYR A 469 15.18 -18.74 6.65
C TYR A 469 13.71 -18.78 7.11
N GLU A 470 13.19 -19.94 7.54
CA GLU A 470 11.80 -20.04 8.05
C GLU A 470 11.55 -19.09 9.23
N GLN A 471 12.56 -18.94 10.10
CA GLN A 471 12.48 -18.14 11.32
C GLN A 471 13.19 -16.80 11.22
N THR A 472 14.33 -16.72 10.50
CA THR A 472 15.20 -15.54 10.50
C THR A 472 14.99 -14.61 9.31
N GLU A 473 14.17 -14.98 8.32
CA GLU A 473 13.91 -14.12 7.16
C GLU A 473 12.82 -13.07 7.49
N PRO A 474 13.11 -11.78 7.34
CA PRO A 474 12.09 -10.74 7.41
C PRO A 474 11.48 -10.51 6.03
N ALA A 475 10.21 -10.08 5.99
CA ALA A 475 9.54 -9.67 4.77
C ALA A 475 8.82 -8.34 4.95
N THR A 476 8.68 -7.57 3.86
CA THR A 476 8.02 -6.25 3.89
C THR A 476 6.62 -6.30 4.50
N TYR A 477 5.84 -7.34 4.19
CA TYR A 477 4.46 -7.52 4.68
C TYR A 477 4.37 -7.95 6.15
N ASN A 478 5.47 -8.38 6.80
CA ASN A 478 5.49 -8.60 8.24
C ASN A 478 5.36 -7.26 8.98
N ASN A 479 6.12 -6.27 8.51
CA ASN A 479 6.25 -4.95 9.13
C ASN A 479 5.11 -3.99 8.78
N ALA A 480 4.50 -4.13 7.60
CA ALA A 480 3.49 -3.20 7.09
C ALA A 480 2.23 -3.02 7.98
N PRO A 481 1.61 -4.08 8.52
CA PRO A 481 0.55 -3.92 9.53
C PRO A 481 1.08 -3.45 10.89
N LEU A 482 2.31 -3.80 11.25
CA LEU A 482 2.89 -3.51 12.57
C LEU A 482 3.01 -2.01 12.84
N ILE A 483 3.36 -1.19 11.83
CA ILE A 483 3.48 0.27 12.03
C ILE A 483 2.17 0.92 12.52
N GLY A 484 1.01 0.40 12.09
CA GLY A 484 -0.29 0.88 12.55
C GLY A 484 -0.54 0.52 14.02
N ILE A 485 -0.25 -0.73 14.39
CA ILE A 485 -0.44 -1.19 15.77
C ILE A 485 0.48 -0.44 16.73
N LEU A 486 1.76 -0.28 16.37
CA LEU A 486 2.73 0.47 17.18
C LEU A 486 2.32 1.93 17.36
N ALA A 487 1.86 2.60 16.30
CA ALA A 487 1.32 3.95 16.39
C ALA A 487 0.10 4.01 17.32
N ARG A 488 -0.80 3.03 17.23
CA ARG A 488 -1.99 2.95 18.06
C ARG A 488 -1.67 2.72 19.54
N LEU A 489 -0.73 1.84 19.86
CA LEU A 489 -0.31 1.55 21.23
C LEU A 489 0.53 2.69 21.83
N GLY A 490 1.42 3.30 21.04
CA GLY A 490 2.23 4.45 21.44
C GLY A 490 1.42 5.72 21.69
N GLY A 491 0.23 5.86 21.07
CA GLY A 491 -0.69 6.98 21.29
C GLY A 491 -1.49 6.93 22.61
N GLY A 492 -1.43 5.83 23.38
CA GLY A 492 -2.08 5.70 24.69
C GLY A 492 -3.61 5.48 24.65
N HIS A 493 -4.29 5.74 25.78
CA HIS A 493 -5.73 5.53 25.99
C HIS A 493 -6.63 6.71 25.55
N GLY A 494 -6.08 7.73 24.87
CA GLY A 494 -6.88 8.86 24.40
C GLY A 494 -8.05 8.39 23.53
N GLY A 495 -9.23 9.02 23.64
CA GLY A 495 -10.43 8.58 22.92
C GLY A 495 -10.24 8.52 21.41
N TYR A 496 -10.28 7.31 20.83
CA TYR A 496 -10.24 7.10 19.39
C TYR A 496 -11.66 7.13 18.85
N ASN A 497 -11.94 8.09 17.98
CA ASN A 497 -13.19 8.12 17.22
C ASN A 497 -12.86 8.05 15.72
N GLN A 498 -12.80 6.83 15.18
CA GLN A 498 -12.54 6.56 13.77
C GLN A 498 -13.81 6.55 12.91
N LEU A 499 -14.99 6.63 13.54
CA LEU A 499 -16.27 6.73 12.85
C LEU A 499 -16.68 8.18 12.59
N LEU A 500 -16.04 9.17 13.23
CA LEU A 500 -16.18 10.56 12.82
C LEU A 500 -15.49 10.75 11.48
N PRO A 501 -16.24 11.00 10.41
CA PRO A 501 -15.62 11.21 9.14
C PRO A 501 -14.98 12.59 9.20
N VAL A 502 -13.69 12.68 8.88
CA VAL A 502 -13.33 13.85 8.09
C VAL A 502 -13.83 13.57 6.68
N VAL A 503 -15.14 13.76 6.47
CA VAL A 503 -15.68 13.93 5.11
C VAL A 503 -15.02 15.20 4.59
N VAL A 504 -13.89 15.06 3.89
CA VAL A 504 -13.54 16.04 2.88
C VAL A 504 -14.35 15.62 1.66
N PRO A 505 -15.30 16.44 1.18
CA PRO A 505 -16.15 16.08 0.05
C PRO A 505 -15.28 15.64 -1.13
N ALA A 506 -15.61 14.49 -1.72
CA ALA A 506 -15.10 14.16 -3.03
C ALA A 506 -15.57 15.25 -4.02
N PRO A 507 -14.73 15.70 -4.98
CA PRO A 507 -15.22 16.50 -6.10
C PRO A 507 -16.35 15.72 -6.77
N LYS A 508 -17.57 16.28 -6.77
CA LYS A 508 -18.70 15.68 -7.49
C LYS A 508 -18.35 15.64 -8.99
N PRO A 509 -18.54 14.50 -9.69
CA PRO A 509 -18.68 14.54 -11.14
C PRO A 509 -19.96 15.32 -11.44
N ALA A 510 -19.84 16.54 -11.96
CA ALA A 510 -20.99 17.34 -12.35
C ALA A 510 -21.60 16.74 -13.63
N VAL A 511 -22.57 15.85 -13.47
CA VAL A 511 -23.57 15.55 -14.51
C VAL A 511 -24.83 16.30 -14.11
N THR A 512 -25.00 17.51 -14.63
CA THR A 512 -26.25 18.28 -14.50
C THR A 512 -26.86 18.49 -15.87
N LYS A 513 -28.04 17.87 -16.08
CA LYS A 513 -28.98 18.21 -17.16
C LYS A 513 -29.37 19.68 -17.05
N PRO A 514 -29.45 20.44 -18.16
CA PRO A 514 -29.80 21.85 -18.11
C PRO A 514 -31.32 22.08 -18.16
N GLN A 515 -31.82 22.93 -17.27
CA GLN A 515 -33.06 23.70 -17.47
C GLN A 515 -32.92 25.07 -16.76
N PRO A 516 -33.71 26.08 -17.15
CA PRO A 516 -33.20 27.29 -17.77
C PRO A 516 -33.22 28.46 -16.80
N THR A 517 -32.34 29.44 -17.01
CA THR A 517 -32.35 30.70 -16.22
C THR A 517 -32.11 31.88 -17.16
N PRO A 518 -32.72 33.05 -16.90
CA PRO A 518 -33.00 34.08 -17.88
C PRO A 518 -31.79 34.94 -18.25
N SER A 519 -31.94 35.58 -19.42
CA SER A 519 -30.94 36.36 -20.17
C SER A 519 -30.20 37.45 -19.37
N PRO A 520 -28.87 37.56 -19.55
CA PRO A 520 -28.10 38.74 -19.17
C PRO A 520 -28.15 39.83 -20.25
N LYS A 521 -28.25 41.08 -19.79
CA LYS A 521 -28.10 42.31 -20.60
C LYS A 521 -26.68 42.42 -21.18
N THR A 522 -26.67 42.84 -22.44
CA THR A 522 -25.54 43.05 -23.35
C THR A 522 -24.76 44.33 -23.08
N THR A 523 -23.46 44.30 -23.34
CA THR A 523 -22.65 45.43 -23.87
C THR A 523 -21.39 44.84 -24.56
N PRO A 524 -20.76 45.53 -25.52
CA PRO A 524 -20.70 45.04 -26.90
C PRO A 524 -19.33 44.47 -27.30
N SER A 525 -19.38 43.51 -28.22
CA SER A 525 -18.24 42.81 -28.82
C SER A 525 -17.50 43.67 -29.85
N PRO A 526 -16.16 43.54 -29.98
CA PRO A 526 -15.49 43.77 -31.25
C PRO A 526 -15.72 42.58 -32.20
N ALA A 527 -15.77 42.91 -33.49
CA ALA A 527 -16.07 42.13 -34.69
C ALA A 527 -15.77 40.61 -34.65
N SER A 528 -16.79 39.84 -35.04
CA SER A 528 -16.78 38.39 -35.24
C SER A 528 -15.93 37.97 -36.44
N TRP A 529 -15.00 37.03 -36.22
CA TRP A 529 -14.59 36.10 -37.27
C TRP A 529 -15.65 35.00 -37.37
N SER A 530 -16.45 35.01 -38.44
CA SER A 530 -17.48 34.00 -38.74
C SER A 530 -16.87 32.74 -39.36
N GLY A 531 -15.88 32.15 -38.69
CA GLY A 531 -15.31 30.86 -39.09
C GLY A 531 -16.15 29.68 -38.58
N PRO A 532 -16.15 28.53 -39.26
CA PRO A 532 -16.82 27.30 -38.78
C PRO A 532 -16.20 26.72 -37.51
N ILE A 533 -15.06 27.26 -37.07
CA ILE A 533 -14.34 26.87 -35.86
C ILE A 533 -14.06 28.14 -35.05
N SER A 534 -14.37 28.12 -33.76
CA SER A 534 -13.98 29.20 -32.85
C SER A 534 -12.93 28.73 -31.85
N ILE A 535 -12.00 29.60 -31.51
CA ILE A 535 -10.96 29.37 -30.51
C ILE A 535 -11.16 30.38 -29.38
N GLU A 536 -11.25 29.91 -28.15
CA GLU A 536 -11.30 30.75 -26.95
C GLU A 536 -10.16 30.37 -26.00
N GLN A 537 -9.39 31.36 -25.56
CA GLN A 537 -8.27 31.15 -24.64
C GLN A 537 -8.57 31.81 -23.29
N LYS A 538 -8.49 31.02 -22.21
CA LYS A 538 -8.72 31.48 -20.84
C LYS A 538 -7.55 31.15 -19.93
N ARG A 539 -7.06 32.15 -19.20
CA ARG A 539 -6.10 31.94 -18.11
C ARG A 539 -6.82 31.26 -16.94
N THR A 540 -6.35 30.08 -16.54
CA THR A 540 -6.99 29.25 -15.52
C THR A 540 -6.30 29.30 -14.16
N THR A 541 -4.97 29.38 -14.14
CA THR A 541 -4.19 29.52 -12.89
C THR A 541 -2.84 30.19 -13.17
N SER A 542 -2.16 30.63 -12.12
CA SER A 542 -0.80 31.17 -12.16
C SER A 542 0.00 30.79 -10.91
N TRP A 543 1.30 30.55 -11.06
CA TRP A 543 2.21 30.26 -9.93
C TRP A 543 3.59 30.86 -10.20
N VAL A 544 4.39 31.02 -9.14
CA VAL A 544 5.78 31.50 -9.24
C VAL A 544 6.72 30.31 -9.03
N ALA A 545 7.69 30.14 -9.93
CA ALA A 545 8.77 29.17 -9.78
C ALA A 545 10.10 29.83 -10.18
N ASN A 546 11.13 29.69 -9.35
CA ASN A 546 12.47 30.27 -9.57
C ASN A 546 12.45 31.77 -9.93
N GLY A 547 11.62 32.56 -9.24
CA GLY A 547 11.50 34.01 -9.46
C GLY A 547 10.75 34.41 -10.73
N LYS A 548 10.19 33.45 -11.49
CA LYS A 548 9.40 33.72 -12.71
C LYS A 548 7.95 33.29 -12.52
N THR A 549 7.01 34.12 -12.94
CA THR A 549 5.57 33.78 -12.92
C THR A 549 5.21 32.97 -14.16
N TYR A 550 4.51 31.86 -13.93
CA TYR A 550 3.95 30.99 -14.94
C TYR A 550 2.42 31.07 -14.89
N TYR A 551 1.79 30.89 -16.05
CA TYR A 551 0.36 30.95 -16.28
C TYR A 551 -0.06 29.68 -17.03
N ARG A 552 -1.15 29.05 -16.60
CA ARG A 552 -1.80 27.96 -17.35
C ARG A 552 -2.97 28.54 -18.15
N TYR A 553 -2.91 28.39 -19.46
CA TYR A 553 -3.98 28.74 -20.39
C TYR A 553 -4.73 27.49 -20.81
N SER A 554 -6.05 27.53 -20.68
CA SER A 554 -6.98 26.58 -21.31
C SER A 554 -7.44 27.18 -22.64
N THR A 555 -7.35 26.42 -23.71
CA THR A 555 -7.80 26.81 -25.04
C THR A 555 -8.89 25.85 -25.50
N VAL A 556 -10.07 26.39 -25.75
CA VAL A 556 -11.24 25.64 -26.21
C VAL A 556 -11.44 25.91 -27.69
N VAL A 557 -11.43 24.86 -28.49
CA VAL A 557 -11.71 24.88 -29.94
C VAL A 557 -13.06 24.26 -30.18
N THR A 558 -14.02 25.04 -30.65
CA THR A 558 -15.41 24.61 -30.86
C THR A 558 -15.71 24.50 -32.35
N ASN A 559 -16.24 23.35 -32.79
CA ASN A 559 -16.81 23.20 -34.12
C ASN A 559 -18.20 23.86 -34.16
N LYS A 560 -18.28 25.04 -34.77
CA LYS A 560 -19.53 25.80 -34.98
C LYS A 560 -20.21 25.48 -36.31
N SER A 561 -19.66 24.58 -37.12
CA SER A 561 -20.32 24.12 -38.34
C SER A 561 -21.45 23.13 -38.04
N ASN A 562 -22.28 22.86 -39.05
CA ASN A 562 -23.32 21.83 -39.02
C ASN A 562 -22.79 20.43 -39.43
N LYS A 563 -21.48 20.28 -39.67
CA LYS A 563 -20.83 19.04 -40.14
C LYS A 563 -19.79 18.57 -39.13
N SER A 564 -19.44 17.29 -39.16
CA SER A 564 -18.34 16.78 -38.32
C SER A 564 -17.00 17.26 -38.86
N LEU A 565 -16.09 17.63 -37.97
CA LEU A 565 -14.74 18.06 -38.29
C LEU A 565 -13.84 16.82 -38.27
N ASN A 566 -13.52 16.25 -39.44
CA ASN A 566 -12.74 15.01 -39.55
C ASN A 566 -11.24 15.24 -39.43
N SER A 567 -10.78 16.46 -39.71
CA SER A 567 -9.40 16.86 -39.43
C SER A 567 -9.34 18.33 -39.02
N LEU A 568 -8.37 18.64 -38.18
CA LEU A 568 -8.08 19.98 -37.70
C LEU A 568 -6.58 20.12 -37.54
N ASN A 569 -6.00 21.13 -38.18
CA ASN A 569 -4.62 21.56 -37.98
C ASN A 569 -4.65 22.97 -37.40
N LEU A 570 -4.08 23.13 -36.20
CA LEU A 570 -3.89 24.41 -35.53
C LEU A 570 -2.46 24.89 -35.73
N SER A 571 -2.31 26.17 -36.04
CA SER A 571 -1.02 26.85 -35.94
C SER A 571 -0.93 27.50 -34.56
N ILE A 572 0.12 27.16 -33.81
CA ILE A 572 0.38 27.75 -32.50
C ILE A 572 1.77 28.36 -32.54
N SER A 573 1.81 29.70 -32.53
CA SER A 573 3.06 30.47 -32.56
C SER A 573 3.27 31.18 -31.22
N LYS A 574 4.53 31.59 -30.97
CA LYS A 574 4.98 32.13 -29.69
C LYS A 574 4.73 31.18 -28.51
N LEU A 575 4.72 29.86 -28.74
CA LEU A 575 4.59 28.85 -27.70
C LEU A 575 5.98 28.53 -27.11
N TYR A 576 6.21 28.88 -25.84
CA TYR A 576 7.52 28.71 -25.18
C TYR A 576 7.52 27.66 -24.07
N GLY A 577 6.37 27.03 -23.81
CA GLY A 577 6.24 26.03 -22.75
C GLY A 577 5.44 24.81 -23.18
N PRO A 578 5.27 23.84 -22.26
CA PRO A 578 4.64 22.57 -22.58
C PRO A 578 3.14 22.74 -22.88
N ILE A 579 2.64 21.89 -23.79
CA ILE A 579 1.26 21.85 -24.28
C ILE A 579 0.71 20.42 -24.16
N TRP A 580 -0.57 20.29 -23.81
CA TRP A 580 -1.27 19.01 -23.64
C TRP A 580 -2.68 19.09 -24.23
N GLY A 581 -3.20 17.98 -24.73
CA GLY A 581 -4.56 17.89 -25.29
C GLY A 581 -4.65 18.00 -26.82
N VAL A 582 -3.50 18.14 -27.50
CA VAL A 582 -3.35 18.12 -28.96
C VAL A 582 -2.09 17.34 -29.34
N THR A 583 -2.04 16.77 -30.55
CA THR A 583 -0.87 16.04 -31.06
C THR A 583 -0.05 16.94 -31.97
N LYS A 584 1.27 17.01 -31.80
CA LYS A 584 2.13 17.76 -32.74
C LYS A 584 2.33 16.93 -34.02
N SER A 585 2.07 17.54 -35.18
CA SER A 585 2.27 16.96 -36.51
C SER A 585 2.94 17.97 -37.43
N GLY A 586 4.24 17.78 -37.68
CA GLY A 586 5.09 18.77 -38.35
C GLY A 586 5.12 20.09 -37.56
N ASP A 587 4.79 21.19 -38.26
CA ASP A 587 4.71 22.55 -37.69
C ASP A 587 3.30 22.91 -37.17
N SER A 588 2.38 21.94 -37.13
CA SER A 588 0.99 22.13 -36.71
C SER A 588 0.60 21.22 -35.55
N TYR A 589 -0.55 21.51 -34.94
CA TYR A 589 -1.14 20.71 -33.88
C TYR A 589 -2.49 20.15 -34.33
N THR A 590 -2.67 18.85 -34.19
CA THR A 590 -3.86 18.13 -34.63
C THR A 590 -4.60 17.51 -33.45
N PHE A 591 -5.69 16.79 -33.74
CA PHE A 591 -6.42 16.07 -32.71
C PHE A 591 -5.51 15.13 -31.89
N PRO A 592 -5.79 14.97 -30.59
CA PRO A 592 -5.13 13.94 -29.79
C PRO A 592 -5.43 12.54 -30.37
N SER A 593 -4.54 11.57 -30.17
CA SER A 593 -4.66 10.22 -30.75
C SER A 593 -5.97 9.48 -30.40
N TRP A 594 -6.66 9.88 -29.34
CA TRP A 594 -7.95 9.32 -28.91
C TRP A 594 -9.17 10.00 -29.56
N LEU A 595 -8.99 11.06 -30.35
CA LEU A 595 -10.07 11.80 -31.01
C LEU A 595 -9.85 11.82 -32.53
N SER A 596 -10.73 11.13 -33.27
CA SER A 596 -10.65 11.04 -34.74
C SER A 596 -11.49 12.08 -35.49
N SER A 597 -12.50 12.66 -34.84
CA SER A 597 -13.31 13.75 -35.39
C SER A 597 -13.98 14.56 -34.28
N LEU A 598 -14.42 15.79 -34.57
CA LEU A 598 -15.15 16.66 -33.64
C LEU A 598 -16.53 17.01 -34.21
N SER A 599 -17.59 16.45 -33.64
CA SER A 599 -18.97 16.65 -34.12
C SER A 599 -19.43 18.11 -34.02
N ALA A 600 -20.47 18.47 -34.79
CA ALA A 600 -21.10 19.78 -34.75
C ALA A 600 -21.48 20.20 -33.32
N GLY A 601 -21.12 21.42 -32.92
CA GLY A 601 -21.37 21.98 -31.58
C GLY A 601 -20.49 21.41 -30.47
N LYS A 602 -19.59 20.46 -30.74
CA LYS A 602 -18.65 19.93 -29.75
C LYS A 602 -17.36 20.75 -29.71
N SER A 603 -16.67 20.65 -28.58
CA SER A 603 -15.42 21.36 -28.34
C SER A 603 -14.30 20.42 -27.92
N LEU A 604 -13.08 20.73 -28.35
CA LEU A 604 -11.83 20.16 -27.87
C LEU A 604 -11.17 21.19 -26.95
N GLU A 605 -10.72 20.77 -25.78
CA GLU A 605 -9.92 21.61 -24.88
C GLU A 605 -8.48 21.10 -24.83
N PHE A 606 -7.53 22.02 -24.98
CA PHE A 606 -6.11 21.76 -24.76
C PHE A 606 -5.51 22.86 -23.90
N VAL A 607 -4.42 22.55 -23.20
CA VAL A 607 -3.82 23.46 -22.23
C VAL A 607 -2.33 23.64 -22.48
N TYR A 608 -1.82 24.84 -22.20
CA TYR A 608 -0.40 25.12 -22.24
C TYR A 608 0.04 26.03 -21.10
N ILE A 609 1.33 25.98 -20.79
CA ILE A 609 1.94 26.78 -19.71
C ILE A 609 2.90 27.80 -20.28
N HIS A 610 2.74 29.06 -19.90
CA HIS A 610 3.54 30.18 -20.36
C HIS A 610 4.08 31.02 -19.22
N SER A 611 5.22 31.67 -19.43
CA SER A 611 5.76 32.70 -18.52
C SER A 611 5.66 34.13 -19.10
N ALA A 612 4.86 34.29 -20.16
CA ALA A 612 4.65 35.53 -20.92
C ALA A 612 3.16 35.63 -21.33
N SER A 613 2.83 36.54 -22.27
CA SER A 613 1.48 36.66 -22.87
C SER A 613 0.99 35.33 -23.49
N PRO A 614 -0.34 35.17 -23.71
CA PRO A 614 -0.90 33.97 -24.33
C PRO A 614 -0.21 33.62 -25.66
N ALA A 615 -0.11 32.34 -25.99
CA ALA A 615 0.34 31.89 -27.32
C ALA A 615 -0.69 32.29 -28.37
N ASP A 616 -0.22 32.62 -29.58
CA ASP A 616 -1.08 32.93 -30.71
C ASP A 616 -1.58 31.60 -31.32
N VAL A 617 -2.88 31.31 -31.16
CA VAL A 617 -3.52 30.08 -31.66
C VAL A 617 -4.46 30.43 -32.82
N SER A 618 -4.27 29.79 -33.97
CA SER A 618 -5.14 29.95 -35.13
C SER A 618 -5.41 28.62 -35.83
N VAL A 619 -6.47 28.56 -36.64
CA VAL A 619 -6.75 27.38 -37.49
C VAL A 619 -5.91 27.50 -38.76
N ALA A 620 -5.04 26.52 -39.00
CA ALA A 620 -4.22 26.44 -40.21
C ALA A 620 -4.96 25.76 -41.35
N ASN A 621 -5.60 24.61 -41.08
CA ASN A 621 -6.41 23.87 -42.05
C ASN A 621 -7.44 22.98 -41.34
N TYR A 622 -8.51 22.60 -42.03
CA TYR A 622 -9.51 21.66 -41.54
C TYR A 622 -10.28 20.96 -42.66
N VAL A 623 -10.88 19.81 -42.36
CA VAL A 623 -11.79 19.09 -43.27
C VAL A 623 -13.12 18.82 -42.57
N LEU A 624 -14.22 19.28 -43.18
CA LEU A 624 -15.58 18.96 -42.75
C LEU A 624 -16.11 17.75 -43.53
N ALA A 625 -16.83 16.87 -42.85
CA ALA A 625 -17.54 15.72 -43.41
C ALA A 625 -18.67 16.12 -44.35
#